data_AF-A0A0F2NY64-F1
#
_entry.id   AF-A0A0F2NY64-F1
#
_cell.length_a   1.000
_cell.length_b   1.000
_cell.length_c   1.000
_cell.angle_alpha   90.00
_cell.angle_beta   90.00
_cell.angle_gamma   90.00
#
_symmetry.space_group_name_H-M   'P 1'
#
loop_
_entity.id
_entity.type
_entity.pdbx_description
1 polymer ?
#
loop_
_entity_poly.entity_id
_entity_poly.type
_entity_poly.pdbx_seq_one_letter_code
_entity_poly.pdbx_strand_id
1 'polypeptide(L)'
;MDKEELQHRIKNAIVLLTDGHSFKVGDLTLKCQNDYFDVTGWSLKSDIKNITKKTALSELKETKELFNKMCLTSPELLDFIKGREIRFYLSFDIEKSSVEICSETNGDLKWTMELKE
;
A
#
# COMPACT_ATOMS: atom_id res chain seq x y z
N MET A 1 12.22 12.35 11.95
CA MET A 1 12.78 11.95 10.65
C MET A 1 12.93 13.23 9.84
N ASP A 2 14.16 13.57 9.49
CA ASP A 2 14.44 14.72 8.65
C ASP A 2 14.27 14.35 7.16
N LYS A 3 14.36 15.37 6.29
CA LYS A 3 14.13 15.23 4.85
C LYS A 3 15.21 14.38 4.16
N GLU A 4 16.45 14.43 4.65
CA GLU A 4 17.59 13.70 4.04
C GLU A 4 17.50 12.22 4.37
N GLU A 5 17.14 11.88 5.61
CA GLU A 5 16.89 10.50 6.05
C GLU A 5 15.76 9.85 5.24
N LEU A 6 14.67 10.60 4.98
CA LEU A 6 13.57 10.13 4.13
C LEU A 6 14.02 9.85 2.70
N GLN A 7 14.79 10.76 2.08
CA GLN A 7 15.30 10.58 0.72
C GLN A 7 16.22 9.37 0.59
N HIS A 8 17.12 9.16 1.56
CA HIS A 8 17.99 7.98 1.57
C HIS A 8 17.21 6.68 1.70
N ARG A 9 16.19 6.63 2.56
CA ARG A 9 15.33 5.44 2.70
C ARG A 9 14.55 5.13 1.43
N ILE A 10 14.07 6.15 0.72
CA ILE A 10 13.35 5.96 -0.55
C ILE A 10 14.28 5.42 -1.64
N LYS A 11 15.53 5.92 -1.74
CA LYS A 11 16.50 5.38 -2.71
C LYS A 11 16.80 3.90 -2.46
N ASN A 12 17.01 3.52 -1.20
CA ASN A 12 17.23 2.12 -0.83
C ASN A 12 15.96 1.27 -1.09
N ALA A 13 14.78 1.83 -0.85
CA ALA A 13 13.51 1.18 -1.19
C ALA A 13 13.42 0.89 -2.68
N ILE A 14 13.75 1.85 -3.55
CA ILE A 14 13.70 1.71 -5.01
C ILE A 14 14.60 0.55 -5.48
N VAL A 15 15.79 0.40 -4.91
CA VAL A 15 16.69 -0.72 -5.24
C VAL A 15 16.01 -2.06 -4.91
N LEU A 16 15.49 -2.21 -3.69
CA LEU A 16 14.81 -3.44 -3.27
C LEU A 16 13.56 -3.73 -4.11
N LEU A 17 12.80 -2.68 -4.45
CA LEU A 17 11.62 -2.77 -5.30
C LEU A 17 11.98 -3.20 -6.73
N THR A 18 13.11 -2.73 -7.26
CA THR A 18 13.59 -3.11 -8.60
C THR A 18 13.93 -4.60 -8.69
N ASP A 19 14.45 -5.17 -7.61
CA ASP A 19 14.73 -6.60 -7.49
C ASP A 19 13.46 -7.45 -7.21
N GLY A 20 12.27 -6.82 -7.22
CA GLY A 20 10.98 -7.47 -7.01
C GLY A 20 10.67 -7.77 -5.54
N HIS A 21 11.50 -7.32 -4.60
CA HIS A 21 11.25 -7.45 -3.17
C HIS A 21 10.20 -6.44 -2.70
N SER A 22 9.33 -6.87 -1.79
CA SER A 22 8.47 -5.95 -1.07
C SER A 22 9.26 -5.15 -0.05
N PHE A 23 8.94 -3.88 0.10
CA PHE A 23 9.57 -3.00 1.08
C PHE A 23 8.53 -2.28 1.93
N LYS A 24 8.70 -2.32 3.26
CA LYS A 24 7.81 -1.63 4.21
C LYS A 24 8.31 -0.22 4.49
N VAL A 25 7.46 0.78 4.24
CA VAL A 25 7.72 2.19 4.55
C VAL A 25 6.59 2.70 5.42
N GLY A 26 6.87 2.88 6.72
CA GLY A 26 5.84 3.21 7.71
C GLY A 26 4.74 2.14 7.72
N ASP A 27 3.51 2.57 7.48
CA ASP A 27 2.31 1.73 7.49
C ASP A 27 1.98 1.12 6.12
N LEU A 28 2.80 1.38 5.10
CA LEU A 28 2.62 0.83 3.76
C LEU A 28 3.64 -0.25 3.45
N THR A 29 3.21 -1.26 2.72
CA THR A 29 4.10 -2.20 2.03
C THR A 29 4.00 -1.97 0.54
N LEU A 30 5.14 -1.65 -0.06
CA LEU A 30 5.27 -1.36 -1.47
C LEU A 30 5.89 -2.58 -2.16
N LYS A 31 5.42 -2.92 -3.35
CA LYS A 31 6.03 -3.94 -4.19
C LYS A 31 5.96 -3.51 -5.65
N CYS A 32 7.08 -3.57 -6.34
CA CYS A 32 7.12 -3.30 -7.78
C CYS A 32 7.14 -4.63 -8.53
N GLN A 33 6.30 -4.72 -9.56
CA GLN A 33 6.33 -5.74 -10.59
C GLN A 33 6.41 -5.00 -11.93
N ASN A 34 6.84 -5.68 -13.01
CA ASN A 34 7.15 -5.04 -14.31
C ASN A 34 6.12 -3.95 -14.70
N ASP A 35 4.85 -4.32 -14.76
CA ASP A 35 3.76 -3.44 -15.22
C ASP A 35 2.91 -2.85 -14.08
N TYR A 36 3.11 -3.32 -12.84
CA TYR A 36 2.25 -3.00 -11.71
C TYR A 36 3.04 -2.51 -10.50
N PHE A 37 2.48 -1.55 -9.78
CA PHE A 37 2.98 -1.12 -8.49
C PHE A 37 1.94 -1.36 -7.40
N ASP A 38 2.24 -2.31 -6.52
CA ASP A 38 1.34 -2.72 -5.44
C ASP A 38 1.60 -1.88 -4.20
N VAL A 39 0.53 -1.29 -3.67
CA VAL A 39 0.53 -0.51 -2.43
C VAL A 39 -0.43 -1.17 -1.46
N THR A 40 0.12 -1.80 -0.42
CA THR A 40 -0.66 -2.49 0.61
C THR A 40 -0.68 -1.66 1.89
N GLY A 41 -1.88 -1.27 2.31
CA GLY A 41 -2.16 -0.80 3.66
C GLY A 41 -2.58 -1.94 4.58
N TRP A 42 -2.40 -1.73 5.88
CA TRP A 42 -2.71 -2.73 6.91
C TRP A 42 -3.83 -2.24 7.81
N SER A 43 -4.87 -3.07 7.97
CA SER A 43 -5.98 -2.73 8.86
C SER A 43 -5.50 -2.64 10.31
N LEU A 44 -6.00 -1.63 11.03
CA LEU A 44 -5.64 -1.39 12.44
C LEU A 44 -6.53 -2.15 13.43
N LYS A 45 -7.49 -2.93 12.93
CA LYS A 45 -8.35 -3.73 13.79
C LYS A 45 -7.55 -4.87 14.42
N SER A 46 -7.92 -5.24 15.64
CA SER A 46 -7.31 -6.37 16.35
C SER A 46 -7.93 -7.72 15.97
N ASP A 47 -9.13 -7.71 15.38
CA ASP A 47 -9.85 -8.91 14.93
C ASP A 47 -10.52 -8.58 13.59
N ILE A 48 -10.32 -9.48 12.62
CA ILE A 48 -10.90 -9.39 11.27
C ILE A 48 -12.44 -9.30 11.30
N LYS A 49 -13.09 -9.86 12.33
CA LYS A 49 -14.56 -9.78 12.52
C LYS A 49 -15.07 -8.36 12.80
N ASN A 50 -14.18 -7.47 13.22
CA ASN A 50 -14.50 -6.07 13.51
C ASN A 50 -14.32 -5.15 12.30
N ILE A 51 -13.93 -5.72 11.15
CA ILE A 51 -13.81 -5.00 9.89
C ILE A 51 -15.17 -5.04 9.19
N THR A 52 -15.70 -3.87 8.87
CA THR A 52 -16.87 -3.70 8.02
C THR A 52 -16.45 -3.12 6.67
N LYS A 53 -17.33 -3.16 5.68
CA LYS A 53 -17.09 -2.51 4.38
C LYS A 53 -16.79 -1.03 4.57
N LYS A 54 -17.56 -0.35 5.43
CA LYS A 54 -17.32 1.07 5.76
C LYS A 54 -15.92 1.31 6.32
N THR A 55 -15.47 0.51 7.29
CA THR A 55 -14.14 0.72 7.89
C THR A 55 -13.03 0.40 6.90
N ALA A 56 -13.17 -0.69 6.13
CA ALA A 56 -12.21 -1.07 5.11
C ALA A 56 -12.07 0.01 4.01
N LEU A 57 -13.18 0.59 3.56
CA LEU A 57 -13.14 1.69 2.58
C LEU A 57 -12.46 2.95 3.12
N SER A 58 -12.66 3.27 4.41
CA SER A 58 -11.95 4.37 5.06
C SER A 58 -10.45 4.12 5.11
N GLU A 59 -10.03 2.94 5.57
CA GLU A 59 -8.62 2.57 5.69
C GLU A 59 -7.92 2.48 4.32
N LEU A 60 -8.62 1.98 3.28
CA LEU A 60 -8.11 1.98 1.91
C LEU A 60 -7.95 3.41 1.35
N LYS A 61 -8.89 4.31 1.67
CA LYS A 61 -8.78 5.73 1.30
C LYS A 61 -7.57 6.38 1.97
N GLU A 62 -7.36 6.13 3.26
CA GLU A 62 -6.21 6.62 4.02
C GLU A 62 -4.89 6.09 3.43
N THR A 63 -4.86 4.82 3.02
CA THR A 63 -3.73 4.19 2.31
C THR A 63 -3.38 4.95 1.03
N LYS A 64 -4.39 5.24 0.19
CA LYS A 64 -4.23 6.02 -1.06
C LYS A 64 -3.73 7.44 -0.78
N GLU A 65 -4.28 8.11 0.22
CA GLU A 65 -3.87 9.46 0.61
C GLU A 65 -2.42 9.50 1.12
N LEU A 66 -2.01 8.52 1.92
CA LEU A 66 -0.64 8.40 2.41
C LEU A 66 0.35 8.16 1.26
N PHE A 67 0.03 7.25 0.34
CA PHE A 67 0.86 7.00 -0.83
C PHE A 67 0.99 8.22 -1.74
N ASN A 68 -0.11 8.95 -1.96
CA ASN A 68 -0.08 10.21 -2.72
C ASN A 68 0.83 11.25 -2.05
N LYS A 69 0.79 11.38 -0.71
CA LYS A 69 1.71 12.25 0.03
C LYS A 69 3.17 11.82 -0.14
N MET A 70 3.45 10.52 -0.18
CA MET A 70 4.80 10.01 -0.44
C MET A 70 5.28 10.39 -1.84
N CYS A 71 4.43 10.23 -2.86
CA CYS A 71 4.76 10.60 -4.24
C CYS A 71 4.98 12.11 -4.40
N LEU A 72 4.18 12.95 -3.73
CA LEU A 72 4.34 14.41 -3.76
C LEU A 72 5.62 14.88 -3.06
N THR A 73 6.11 14.12 -2.08
CA THR A 73 7.31 14.47 -1.31
C THR A 73 8.60 13.87 -1.88
N SER A 74 8.51 12.86 -2.74
CA SER A 74 9.65 12.25 -3.43
C SER A 74 9.43 12.19 -4.95
N PRO A 75 10.07 13.11 -5.70
CA PRO A 75 10.13 13.04 -7.15
C PRO A 75 10.70 11.71 -7.66
N GLU A 76 11.66 11.11 -6.94
CA GLU A 76 12.26 9.83 -7.34
C GLU A 76 11.25 8.68 -7.33
N LEU A 77 10.39 8.61 -6.30
CA LEU A 77 9.32 7.62 -6.25
C LEU A 77 8.29 7.85 -7.37
N LEU A 78 7.91 9.11 -7.60
CA LEU A 78 6.96 9.48 -8.64
C LEU A 78 7.47 9.11 -10.04
N ASP A 79 8.75 9.39 -10.33
CA ASP A 79 9.39 8.99 -11.58
C ASP A 79 9.54 7.47 -11.68
N PHE A 80 9.88 6.80 -10.56
CA PHE A 80 10.03 5.35 -10.54
C PHE A 80 8.74 4.62 -10.88
N ILE A 81 7.58 5.06 -10.41
CA ILE A 81 6.28 4.40 -10.67
C ILE A 81 5.62 4.85 -11.99
N LYS A 82 6.15 5.86 -12.66
CA LYS A 82 5.57 6.44 -13.86
C LYS A 82 5.36 5.37 -14.94
N GLY A 83 4.17 5.36 -15.54
CA GLY A 83 3.80 4.41 -16.59
C GLY A 83 3.39 3.02 -16.11
N ARG A 84 3.38 2.77 -14.78
CA ARG A 84 2.86 1.52 -14.19
C ARG A 84 1.43 1.71 -13.70
N GLU A 85 0.67 0.62 -13.72
CA GLU A 85 -0.64 0.59 -13.07
C GLU A 85 -0.47 0.45 -11.56
N ILE A 86 -1.09 1.35 -10.79
CA ILE A 86 -1.02 1.33 -9.34
C ILE A 86 -2.22 0.54 -8.80
N ARG A 87 -1.93 -0.47 -7.98
CA ARG A 87 -2.94 -1.33 -7.36
C ARG A 87 -2.90 -1.12 -5.85
N PHE A 88 -4.03 -0.74 -5.29
CA PHE A 88 -4.15 -0.53 -3.85
C PHE A 88 -4.80 -1.74 -3.20
N TYR A 89 -4.24 -2.16 -2.06
CA TYR A 89 -4.72 -3.28 -1.29
C TYR A 89 -4.91 -2.85 0.15
N LEU A 90 -5.96 -3.36 0.79
CA LEU A 90 -6.09 -3.39 2.24
C LEU A 90 -5.99 -4.83 2.71
N SER A 91 -5.04 -5.10 3.61
CA SER A 91 -4.83 -6.42 4.19
C SER A 91 -4.93 -6.39 5.72
N PHE A 92 -5.32 -7.52 6.29
CA PHE A 92 -5.24 -7.77 7.72
C PHE A 92 -3.99 -8.60 8.02
N ASP A 93 -3.20 -8.18 8.99
CA ASP A 93 -2.02 -8.93 9.45
C ASP A 93 -2.44 -10.02 10.46
N ILE A 94 -2.08 -11.27 10.18
CA ILE A 94 -2.27 -12.42 11.06
C ILE A 94 -0.89 -12.99 11.39
N GLU A 95 -0.06 -12.19 12.06
CA GLU A 95 1.30 -12.46 12.57
C GLU A 95 2.31 -13.03 11.56
N LYS A 96 2.03 -14.21 11.02
CA LYS A 96 2.85 -14.97 10.07
C LYS A 96 2.26 -15.00 8.66
N SER A 97 1.10 -14.39 8.46
CA SER A 97 0.41 -14.31 7.17
C SER A 97 -0.37 -13.01 7.07
N SER A 98 -0.81 -12.69 5.87
CA SER A 98 -1.81 -11.65 5.65
C SER A 98 -3.08 -12.26 5.06
N VAL A 99 -4.19 -11.55 5.24
CA VAL A 99 -5.45 -11.80 4.53
C VAL A 99 -5.82 -10.52 3.79
N GLU A 100 -5.92 -10.59 2.47
CA GLU A 100 -6.45 -9.48 1.67
C GLU A 100 -7.94 -9.30 2.02
N ILE A 101 -8.34 -8.05 2.28
CA ILE A 101 -9.72 -7.66 2.59
C ILE A 101 -10.40 -7.11 1.33
N CYS A 102 -9.72 -6.18 0.67
CA CYS A 102 -10.17 -5.59 -0.59
C CYS A 102 -9.01 -4.99 -1.36
N SER A 103 -9.23 -4.78 -2.65
CA SER A 103 -8.30 -4.13 -3.56
C SER A 103 -9.02 -3.15 -4.48
N GLU A 104 -8.31 -2.11 -4.91
CA GLU A 104 -8.80 -1.14 -5.89
C GLU A 104 -7.74 -0.91 -6.97
N THR A 105 -8.17 -0.97 -8.22
CA THR A 105 -7.33 -0.67 -9.39
C THR A 105 -8.13 0.17 -10.35
N ASN A 106 -7.62 1.36 -10.72
CA ASN A 106 -8.31 2.31 -11.61
C ASN A 106 -9.75 2.67 -11.18
N GLY A 107 -10.04 2.66 -9.88
CA GLY A 107 -11.38 2.92 -9.34
C GLY A 107 -12.27 1.69 -9.21
N ASP A 108 -11.87 0.54 -9.77
CA ASP A 108 -12.61 -0.71 -9.64
C ASP A 108 -12.27 -1.40 -8.32
N LEU A 109 -13.22 -1.35 -7.39
CA LEU A 109 -13.12 -1.99 -6.08
C LEU A 109 -13.51 -3.47 -6.15
N LYS A 110 -12.68 -4.34 -5.58
CA LYS A 110 -12.90 -5.78 -5.43
C LYS A 110 -12.82 -6.17 -3.96
N TRP A 111 -13.76 -6.99 -3.51
CA TRP A 111 -13.77 -7.59 -2.18
C TRP A 111 -13.28 -9.04 -2.29
N THR A 112 -12.36 -9.43 -1.43
CA THR A 112 -11.84 -10.81 -1.35
C THR A 112 -12.54 -11.62 -0.26
N MET A 113 -13.37 -10.98 0.56
CA MET A 113 -14.16 -11.63 1.59
C MET A 113 -15.51 -10.94 1.82
N GLU A 114 -16.48 -11.69 2.35
CA GLU A 114 -17.76 -11.12 2.77
C GLU A 114 -17.60 -10.39 4.11
N LEU A 115 -17.98 -9.11 4.12
CA LEU A 115 -17.96 -8.25 5.29
C LEU A 115 -19.36 -7.71 5.55
N LYS A 116 -19.63 -7.40 6.82
CA LYS A 116 -20.78 -6.60 7.22
C LYS A 116 -20.66 -5.20 6.60
N GLU A 117 -21.79 -4.55 6.34
CA GLU A 117 -21.84 -3.15 5.88
C GLU A 117 -21.14 -2.19 6.86
#